data_AF-A0A818X692-F1
#
_entry.id   AF-A0A818X692-F1
#
_cell.length_a   1.000
_cell.length_b   1.000
_cell.length_c   1.000
_cell.angle_alpha   90.00
_cell.angle_beta   90.00
_cell.angle_gamma   90.00
#
_symmetry.space_group_name_H-M   'P 1'
#
loop_
_entity.id
_entity.type
_entity.pdbx_description
1 polymer ?
#
loop_
_entity_poly.entity_id
_entity_poly.type
_entity_poly.pdbx_seq_one_letter_code
_entity_poly.pdbx_strand_id
1 'polypeptide(L)'
;MIPTTTGTHIQPVYLPHPQQPSIGLSGLSRTDHWKIERVIIVAMLAIIPGSFVFDSILMNYFLAASLAIHAHWGMDTVLIDYCPRKALRLANVIRYLLTVLSFLGLCYLNCNHMALTKALKALWSIIY
;
A
#
# COMPACT_ATOMS: atom_id res chain seq x y z
N MET A 1 50.62 29.09 -17.30
CA MET A 1 49.62 28.09 -17.75
C MET A 1 48.51 28.02 -16.72
N ILE A 2 47.32 28.54 -17.02
CA ILE A 2 46.06 27.97 -16.54
C ILE A 2 45.07 28.12 -17.71
N PRO A 3 44.65 27.03 -18.37
CA PRO A 3 43.65 27.11 -19.42
C PRO A 3 42.27 27.34 -18.76
N THR A 4 41.60 28.41 -19.16
CA THR A 4 40.21 28.69 -18.78
C THR A 4 39.32 27.61 -19.40
N THR A 5 38.84 26.68 -18.58
CA THR A 5 37.85 25.69 -18.98
C THR A 5 36.50 26.39 -19.18
N THR A 6 36.20 26.76 -20.43
CA THR A 6 34.86 27.15 -20.84
C THR A 6 33.94 25.95 -20.64
N GLY A 7 33.26 25.90 -19.49
CA GLY A 7 32.27 24.88 -19.17
C GLY A 7 31.12 24.97 -20.16
N THR A 8 31.05 24.02 -21.09
CA THR A 8 29.86 23.77 -21.89
C THR A 8 28.74 23.35 -20.94
N HIS A 9 27.82 24.27 -20.65
CA HIS A 9 26.60 23.98 -19.90
C HIS A 9 25.69 23.09 -20.77
N ILE A 10 25.95 21.78 -20.75
CA ILE A 10 25.11 20.76 -21.38
C ILE A 10 23.73 20.83 -20.73
N GLN A 11 22.78 21.44 -21.43
CA GLN A 11 21.37 21.39 -21.05
C GLN A 11 20.92 19.92 -21.10
N PRO A 12 20.29 19.37 -20.05
CA PRO A 12 19.72 18.04 -20.14
C PRO A 12 18.64 18.05 -21.23
N VAL A 13 18.80 17.19 -22.23
CA VAL A 13 17.77 16.97 -23.26
C VAL A 13 16.52 16.46 -22.54
N TYR A 14 15.48 17.29 -22.43
CA TYR A 14 14.17 16.86 -21.96
C TYR A 14 13.55 15.99 -23.05
N LEU A 15 13.85 14.69 -23.01
CA LEU A 15 13.08 13.72 -23.78
C LEU A 15 11.64 13.81 -23.29
N PRO A 16 10.64 14.03 -24.16
CA PRO A 16 9.25 13.95 -23.77
C PRO A 16 9.04 12.59 -23.11
N HIS A 17 8.78 12.58 -21.80
CA HIS A 17 8.41 11.33 -21.15
C HIS A 17 7.15 10.86 -21.88
N PRO A 18 7.13 9.65 -22.48
CA PRO A 18 5.94 9.15 -23.13
C PRO A 18 4.81 9.27 -22.11
N GLN A 19 3.78 10.07 -22.48
CA GLN A 19 2.59 10.26 -21.66
C GLN A 19 1.97 8.88 -21.51
N GLN A 20 2.25 8.23 -20.38
CA GLN A 20 1.59 6.99 -20.05
C GLN A 20 0.08 7.27 -20.05
N PRO A 21 -0.73 6.44 -20.71
CA PRO A 21 -2.15 6.70 -20.88
C PRO A 21 -2.77 7.04 -19.52
N SER A 22 -3.39 8.21 -19.43
CA SER A 22 -3.89 8.82 -18.20
C SER A 22 -5.11 8.10 -17.61
N ILE A 23 -5.55 7.02 -18.24
CA ILE A 23 -6.70 6.23 -17.84
C ILE A 23 -6.18 4.84 -17.48
N GLY A 24 -5.97 4.62 -16.18
CA GLY A 24 -5.71 3.28 -15.65
C GLY A 24 -6.95 2.40 -15.78
N LEU A 25 -6.77 1.09 -15.62
CA LEU A 25 -7.84 0.07 -15.68
C LEU A 25 -9.03 0.35 -14.74
N SER A 26 -8.86 1.25 -13.75
CA SER A 26 -9.88 1.72 -12.79
C SER A 26 -10.62 3.00 -13.21
N GLY A 27 -10.31 3.59 -14.37
CA GLY A 27 -10.84 4.88 -14.82
C GLY A 27 -10.24 6.11 -14.12
N LEU A 28 -9.41 5.90 -13.09
CA LEU A 28 -8.72 6.96 -12.34
C LEU A 28 -7.39 7.33 -12.99
N SER A 29 -7.01 8.61 -12.89
CA SER A 29 -5.70 9.08 -13.32
C SER A 29 -4.59 8.61 -12.37
N ARG A 30 -3.35 8.55 -12.86
CA ARG A 30 -2.17 8.24 -12.02
C ARG A 30 -2.07 9.17 -10.81
N THR A 31 -2.39 10.44 -10.99
CA THR A 31 -2.37 11.46 -9.94
C THR A 31 -3.47 11.22 -8.90
N ASP A 32 -4.66 10.79 -9.33
CA ASP A 32 -5.76 10.48 -8.40
C ASP A 32 -5.47 9.23 -7.59
N HIS A 33 -4.90 8.19 -8.21
CA HIS A 33 -4.43 7.00 -7.49
C HIS A 33 -3.44 7.37 -6.38
N TRP A 34 -2.45 8.21 -6.71
CA TRP A 34 -1.47 8.68 -5.73
C TRP A 34 -2.12 9.47 -4.58
N LYS A 35 -3.10 10.33 -4.86
CA LYS A 35 -3.84 11.06 -3.81
C LYS A 35 -4.61 10.10 -2.90
N ILE A 36 -5.29 9.11 -3.48
CA ILE A 36 -6.07 8.11 -2.73
C ILE A 36 -5.15 7.31 -1.82
N GLU A 37 -3.97 6.88 -2.29
CA GLU A 37 -2.98 6.22 -1.44
C GLU A 37 -2.64 7.06 -0.20
N ARG A 38 -2.40 8.37 -0.37
CA ARG A 38 -2.10 9.27 0.76
C ARG A 38 -3.26 9.39 1.74
N VAL A 39 -4.49 9.49 1.23
CA VAL A 39 -5.69 9.52 2.07
C VAL A 39 -5.80 8.23 2.90
N ILE A 40 -5.57 7.06 2.30
CA ILE A 40 -5.62 5.79 3.03
C ILE A 40 -4.52 5.70 4.09
N ILE A 41 -3.30 6.18 3.81
CA ILE A 41 -2.21 6.20 4.79
C ILE A 41 -2.57 7.08 6.00
N VAL A 42 -3.09 8.29 5.76
CA VAL A 42 -3.50 9.20 6.84
C VAL A 42 -4.68 8.63 7.62
N ALA A 43 -5.65 8.02 6.94
CA ALA A 43 -6.78 7.36 7.60
C ALA A 43 -6.31 6.18 8.46
N MET A 44 -5.44 5.31 7.94
CA MET A 44 -4.89 4.17 8.68
C MET A 44 -4.13 4.63 9.93
N LEU A 45 -3.37 5.72 9.83
CA LEU A 45 -2.64 6.31 10.96
C LEU A 45 -3.58 6.75 12.10
N ALA A 46 -4.79 7.22 11.79
CA ALA A 46 -5.80 7.58 12.78
C ALA A 46 -6.60 6.36 13.29
N ILE A 47 -6.89 5.41 12.39
CA ILE A 47 -7.66 4.19 12.72
C ILE A 47 -6.88 3.30 13.69
N ILE A 48 -5.56 3.18 13.57
CA ILE A 48 -4.74 2.37 14.48
C ILE A 48 -4.95 2.81 15.95
N PRO A 49 -4.60 4.03 16.40
CA PRO A 49 -4.83 4.45 17.78
C PRO A 49 -6.33 4.50 18.12
N GLY A 50 -7.19 4.90 17.19
CA GLY A 50 -8.64 4.92 17.39
C GLY A 50 -9.22 3.55 17.73
N SER A 51 -8.70 2.48 17.13
CA SER A 51 -9.11 1.10 17.42
C SER A 51 -8.76 0.66 18.85
N PHE A 52 -7.62 1.09 19.38
CA PHE A 52 -7.22 0.74 20.75
C PHE A 52 -8.03 1.48 21.82
N VAL A 53 -8.51 2.69 21.53
CA VAL A 53 -9.27 3.53 22.46
C VAL A 53 -10.75 3.15 22.49
N PHE A 54 -11.39 3.05 21.31
CA PHE A 54 -12.84 2.89 21.21
C PHE A 54 -13.31 1.44 21.03
N ASP A 55 -12.38 0.51 20.80
CA ASP A 55 -12.55 -0.94 20.60
C ASP A 55 -13.95 -1.38 20.11
N SER A 56 -14.42 -0.74 19.03
CA SER A 56 -15.73 -0.99 18.45
C SER A 56 -15.63 -1.96 17.29
N ILE A 57 -16.71 -2.70 17.04
CA ILE A 57 -16.76 -3.67 15.94
C ILE A 57 -16.47 -3.00 14.59
N LEU A 58 -17.04 -1.82 14.35
CA LEU A 58 -16.81 -1.06 13.13
C LEU A 58 -15.36 -0.60 13.00
N MET A 59 -14.75 -0.10 14.08
CA MET A 59 -13.36 0.35 14.05
C MET A 59 -12.39 -0.79 13.76
N ASN A 60 -12.67 -1.98 14.27
CA ASN A 60 -11.88 -3.19 13.98
C ASN A 60 -12.03 -3.67 12.53
N TYR A 61 -13.21 -3.51 11.90
CA TYR A 61 -13.36 -3.76 10.46
C TYR A 61 -12.67 -2.70 9.60
N PHE A 62 -12.73 -1.42 9.99
CA PHE A 62 -11.97 -0.37 9.32
C PHE A 62 -10.46 -0.60 9.42
N LEU A 63 -9.98 -1.07 10.58
CA LEU A 63 -8.58 -1.46 10.76
C LEU A 63 -8.21 -2.63 9.82
N ALA A 64 -9.03 -3.67 9.77
CA ALA A 64 -8.81 -4.82 8.88
C ALA A 64 -8.81 -4.42 7.39
N ALA A 65 -9.77 -3.60 6.97
CA ALA A 65 -9.90 -3.14 5.58
C ALA A 65 -8.74 -2.21 5.17
N SER A 66 -8.41 -1.22 6.01
CA SER A 66 -7.31 -0.29 5.74
C SER A 66 -5.96 -1.00 5.64
N LEU A 67 -5.69 -1.96 6.53
CA LEU A 67 -4.47 -2.77 6.49
C LEU A 67 -4.39 -3.61 5.20
N ALA A 68 -5.49 -4.28 4.83
CA ALA A 68 -5.52 -5.10 3.62
C ALA A 68 -5.32 -4.28 2.34
N ILE A 69 -6.00 -3.12 2.21
CA ILE A 69 -5.87 -2.24 1.05
C ILE A 69 -4.47 -1.64 0.97
N HIS A 70 -3.92 -1.16 2.10
CA HIS A 70 -2.56 -0.60 2.15
C HIS A 70 -1.52 -1.63 1.72
N ALA A 71 -1.61 -2.86 2.24
CA ALA A 71 -0.72 -3.95 1.86
C ALA A 71 -0.88 -4.34 0.38
N HIS A 72 -2.11 -4.37 -0.13
CA HIS A 72 -2.39 -4.74 -1.52
C HIS A 72 -1.73 -3.79 -2.53
N TRP A 73 -1.86 -2.48 -2.30
CA TRP A 73 -1.28 -1.45 -3.17
C TRP A 73 0.23 -1.28 -2.93
N GLY A 74 0.69 -1.35 -1.69
CA GLY A 74 2.12 -1.33 -1.39
C GLY A 74 2.88 -2.51 -2.01
N MET A 75 2.24 -3.66 -2.15
CA MET A 75 2.84 -4.81 -2.82
C MET A 75 2.94 -4.63 -4.34
N ASP A 76 2.04 -3.86 -4.97
CA ASP A 76 2.04 -3.65 -6.42
C ASP A 76 3.33 -2.94 -6.87
N THR A 77 3.76 -1.92 -6.13
CA THR A 77 5.02 -1.21 -6.41
C THR A 77 6.23 -2.13 -6.26
N VAL A 78 6.27 -2.95 -5.19
CA VAL A 78 7.36 -3.93 -4.98
C VAL A 78 7.41 -4.95 -6.12
N LEU A 79 6.27 -5.45 -6.58
CA LEU A 79 6.24 -6.42 -7.68
C LEU A 79 6.71 -5.80 -9.00
N ILE A 80 6.32 -4.57 -9.30
CA ILE A 80 6.74 -3.92 -10.55
C ILE A 80 8.25 -3.63 -10.54
N ASP A 81 8.81 -3.28 -9.39
CA ASP A 81 10.23 -2.90 -9.28
C ASP A 81 11.17 -4.12 -9.27
N TYR A 82 10.77 -5.22 -8.62
CA TYR A 82 11.68 -6.34 -8.35
C TYR A 82 11.30 -7.65 -9.05
N CYS A 83 10.06 -7.82 -9.51
CA CYS A 83 9.64 -9.08 -10.13
C CYS A 83 10.07 -9.14 -11.60
N PRO A 84 10.75 -10.22 -12.04
CA PRO A 84 11.01 -10.43 -13.46
C PRO A 84 9.71 -10.46 -14.25
N ARG A 85 9.66 -9.81 -15.44
CA ARG A 85 8.46 -9.76 -16.31
C ARG A 85 7.79 -11.11 -16.56
N LYS A 86 8.58 -12.19 -16.65
CA LYS A 86 8.09 -13.57 -16.83
C LYS A 86 7.28 -14.09 -15.62
N ALA A 87 7.60 -13.64 -14.42
CA ALA A 87 6.94 -14.04 -13.17
C ALA A 87 5.85 -13.06 -12.72
N LEU A 88 5.81 -11.83 -13.28
CA LEU A 88 4.90 -10.77 -12.86
C LEU A 88 3.41 -11.16 -12.93
N ARG A 89 3.00 -11.96 -13.92
CA ARG A 89 1.61 -12.45 -14.00
C ARG A 89 1.25 -13.35 -12.82
N LEU A 90 2.11 -14.32 -12.51
CA LEU A 90 1.91 -15.23 -11.40
C LEU A 90 1.96 -14.46 -10.06
N ALA A 91 2.92 -13.55 -9.92
CA ALA A 91 3.04 -12.70 -8.74
C ALA A 91 1.78 -11.83 -8.51
N ASN A 92 1.18 -11.29 -9.58
CA ASN A 92 -0.08 -10.56 -9.47
C ASN A 92 -1.23 -11.45 -9.00
N VAL A 93 -1.36 -12.68 -9.53
CA VAL A 93 -2.37 -13.65 -9.05
C VAL A 93 -2.17 -13.95 -7.57
N ILE A 94 -0.94 -14.24 -7.16
CA ILE A 94 -0.58 -14.51 -5.77
C ILE A 94 -0.92 -13.30 -4.89
N ARG A 95 -0.62 -12.08 -5.32
CA ARG A 95 -0.96 -10.85 -4.60
C ARG A 95 -2.47 -10.72 -4.36
N TYR A 96 -3.29 -10.97 -5.37
CA TYR A 96 -4.76 -10.96 -5.20
C TYR A 96 -5.22 -12.05 -4.23
N LEU A 97 -4.71 -13.28 -4.37
CA LEU A 97 -5.07 -14.38 -3.47
C LEU A 97 -4.66 -14.09 -2.03
N LEU A 98 -3.42 -13.64 -1.79
CA LEU A 98 -2.93 -13.27 -0.47
C LEU A 98 -3.78 -12.15 0.13
N THR A 99 -4.19 -11.17 -0.67
CA THR A 99 -5.02 -10.06 -0.18
C THR A 99 -6.40 -10.55 0.25
N VAL A 100 -7.06 -11.34 -0.59
CA VAL A 100 -8.40 -11.89 -0.29
C VAL A 100 -8.32 -12.80 0.94
N LEU A 101 -7.34 -13.70 0.99
CA LEU A 101 -7.17 -14.61 2.12
C LEU A 101 -6.84 -13.87 3.41
N SER A 102 -5.98 -12.85 3.36
CA SER A 102 -5.66 -12.03 4.53
C SER A 102 -6.88 -11.26 5.00
N PHE A 103 -7.61 -10.60 4.10
CA PHE A 103 -8.81 -9.84 4.47
C PHE A 103 -9.90 -10.74 5.05
N LEU A 104 -10.13 -11.91 4.45
CA LEU A 104 -11.07 -12.90 4.99
C LEU A 104 -10.62 -13.42 6.35
N GLY A 105 -9.33 -13.69 6.54
CA GLY A 105 -8.78 -14.08 7.84
C GLY A 105 -9.00 -13.02 8.91
N LEU A 106 -8.71 -11.75 8.60
CA LEU A 106 -8.94 -10.61 9.51
C LEU A 106 -10.44 -10.44 9.83
N CYS A 107 -11.32 -10.56 8.82
CA CYS A 107 -12.76 -10.52 9.02
C CYS A 107 -13.26 -11.71 9.85
N TYR A 108 -12.74 -12.91 9.61
CA TYR A 108 -13.09 -14.11 10.37
C TYR A 108 -12.71 -13.98 11.84
N LEU A 109 -11.54 -13.41 12.15
CA LEU A 109 -11.14 -13.11 13.53
C LEU A 109 -12.12 -12.12 14.20
N ASN A 110 -12.43 -11.03 13.50
CA ASN A 110 -13.39 -10.02 13.98
C ASN A 110 -14.82 -10.59 14.18
N CYS A 111 -15.26 -11.54 13.34
CA CYS A 111 -16.60 -12.14 13.44
C CYS A 111 -16.72 -13.16 14.58
N ASN A 112 -15.72 -14.04 14.74
CA ASN A 112 -15.94 -15.27 15.51
C ASN A 112 -15.64 -15.10 17.00
N HIS A 113 -14.46 -14.60 17.39
CA HIS A 113 -14.04 -14.75 18.80
C HIS A 113 -13.21 -13.60 19.38
N MET A 114 -12.57 -12.74 18.58
CA MET A 114 -11.80 -11.61 19.13
C MET A 114 -11.62 -10.49 18.11
N ALA A 115 -11.96 -9.26 18.52
CA ALA A 115 -11.56 -8.06 17.79
C ALA A 115 -10.03 -8.07 17.56
N LEU A 116 -9.59 -7.56 16.41
CA LEU A 116 -8.17 -7.52 16.04
C LEU A 116 -7.27 -6.91 17.13
N THR A 117 -7.73 -5.83 17.75
CA THR A 117 -7.11 -5.15 18.89
C THR A 117 -6.96 -6.05 20.11
N LYS A 118 -7.97 -6.88 20.41
CA LYS A 118 -7.95 -7.85 21.52
C LYS A 118 -6.99 -9.01 21.22
N ALA A 119 -6.96 -9.48 19.98
CA ALA A 119 -5.98 -10.47 19.53
C ALA A 119 -4.54 -9.98 19.72
N LEU A 120 -4.28 -8.72 19.36
CA LEU A 120 -2.97 -8.08 19.56
C LEU A 120 -2.62 -7.91 21.04
N LYS A 121 -3.57 -7.49 21.87
CA LYS A 121 -3.37 -7.40 23.33
C LYS A 121 -3.08 -8.77 23.95
N ALA A 122 -3.81 -9.81 23.56
CA ALA A 122 -3.59 -11.17 24.02
C ALA A 122 -2.22 -11.71 23.58
N LEU A 123 -1.82 -11.47 22.33
CA LEU A 123 -0.50 -11.81 21.82
C LEU A 123 0.61 -11.13 22.62
N TRP A 124 0.45 -9.84 22.93
CA TRP A 124 1.43 -9.09 23.70
C TRP A 124 1.57 -9.61 25.13
N SER A 125 0.46 -10.01 25.76
CA SER A 125 0.42 -10.61 27.10
C SER A 125 1.07 -12.00 27.20
N ILE A 126 1.46 -12.63 26.09
CA ILE A 126 2.26 -13.86 26.13
C ILE A 126 3.74 -13.53 26.39
N ILE A 127 4.19 -12.36 25.95
CA ILE A 127 5.58 -11.94 26.02
C ILE A 127 5.87 -11.21 27.34
N TYR A 128 4.86 -10.57 27.92
CA TYR A 128 4.92 -9.83 29.18
C TYR A 128 3.83 -10.31 30.14
#